data_AF-A0A060CGM0-F1
#
_entry.id   AF-A0A060CGM0-F1
#
_cell.length_a   1.000
_cell.length_b   1.000
_cell.length_c   1.000
_cell.angle_alpha   90.00
_cell.angle_beta   90.00
_cell.angle_gamma   90.00
#
_symmetry.space_group_name_H-M   'P 1'
#
loop_
_entity.id
_entity.type
_entity.pdbx_description
1 polymer ?
#
loop_
_entity_poly.entity_id
_entity_poly.type
_entity_poly.pdbx_seq_one_letter_code
_entity_poly.pdbx_strand_id
1 'polypeptide(L)'
;TWPAGGNPPTPAPDAAIPGPAAGQSTTIRIPKFSGRIYFSYGQKLVFKLTTGGLVQPAVQNPSDPNHDILFNWSEYTLNDSGLWLNSTQVDMFSAPYSVGVRRADGSVSTTGQLKQGGWSGFFDALRGQSGGWSGLIQTGSDGSVLRALSPLYGVETGALPASAMDD
;
A
#
# COMPACT_ATOMS: atom_id res chain seq x y z
N THR A 1 22.15 -0.29 -1.76
CA THR A 1 21.68 -1.43 -0.95
C THR A 1 21.38 -0.93 0.45
N TRP A 2 20.51 -1.60 1.20
CA TRP A 2 20.27 -1.26 2.60
C TRP A 2 21.52 -1.56 3.45
N PRO A 3 21.77 -0.82 4.55
CA PRO A 3 22.77 -1.21 5.53
C PRO A 3 22.35 -2.51 6.24
N ALA A 4 23.27 -3.12 6.99
CA ALA A 4 22.97 -4.32 7.77
C ALA A 4 21.87 -4.03 8.83
N GLY A 5 20.87 -4.91 8.88
CA GLY A 5 19.84 -4.89 9.91
C GLY A 5 20.20 -5.76 11.13
N GLY A 6 19.27 -5.86 12.07
CA GLY A 6 19.44 -6.63 13.31
C GLY A 6 18.32 -7.64 13.58
N ASN A 7 18.50 -8.44 14.62
CA ASN A 7 17.41 -9.20 15.24
C ASN A 7 17.42 -8.92 16.76
N PRO A 8 16.51 -8.06 17.28
CA PRO A 8 15.33 -7.50 16.59
C PRO A 8 15.67 -6.46 15.50
N PRO A 9 14.74 -6.17 14.55
CA PRO A 9 14.98 -5.23 13.46
C PRO A 9 15.35 -3.83 13.92
N THR A 10 16.34 -3.22 13.27
CA THR A 10 16.85 -1.87 13.56
C THR A 10 16.25 -0.82 12.62
N PRO A 11 16.24 0.48 12.97
CA PRO A 11 15.72 1.52 12.08
C PRO A 11 16.46 1.59 10.74
N ALA A 12 15.71 1.71 9.64
CA ALA A 12 16.28 2.04 8.34
C ALA A 12 16.68 3.53 8.27
N PRO A 13 17.70 3.91 7.48
CA PRO A 13 17.96 5.32 7.20
C PRO A 13 16.80 5.94 6.41
N ASP A 14 16.66 7.26 6.50
CA ASP A 14 15.66 8.00 5.74
C ASP A 14 15.94 7.91 4.24
N ALA A 15 15.01 7.29 3.50
CA ALA A 15 15.06 7.12 2.06
C ALA A 15 13.94 7.91 1.34
N ALA A 16 13.28 8.85 2.04
CA ALA A 16 12.18 9.61 1.47
C ALA A 16 12.65 10.58 0.37
N ILE A 17 11.87 10.66 -0.70
CA ILE A 17 12.01 11.67 -1.75
C ILE A 17 10.78 12.60 -1.64
N PRO A 18 10.95 13.94 -1.61
CA PRO A 18 9.81 14.86 -1.62
C PRO A 18 8.90 14.61 -2.83
N GLY A 19 7.63 14.29 -2.55
CA GLY A 19 6.60 14.11 -3.58
C GLY A 19 6.17 15.45 -4.21
N PRO A 20 5.34 15.39 -5.28
CA PRO A 20 4.82 16.60 -5.90
C PRO A 20 3.79 17.29 -5.00
N ALA A 21 3.72 18.62 -5.08
CA ALA A 21 2.61 19.38 -4.50
C ALA A 21 1.30 19.12 -5.25
N ALA A 22 0.16 19.51 -4.66
CA ALA A 22 -1.15 19.38 -5.30
C ALA A 22 -1.18 20.06 -6.67
N GLY A 23 -1.66 19.35 -7.70
CA GLY A 23 -1.70 19.84 -9.08
C GLY A 23 -0.36 19.84 -9.81
N GLN A 24 0.72 19.33 -9.19
CA GLN A 24 2.05 19.26 -9.79
C GLN A 24 2.48 17.82 -10.07
N SER A 25 3.56 17.66 -10.83
CA SER A 25 4.22 16.37 -11.07
C SER A 25 5.71 16.45 -10.75
N THR A 26 6.28 15.35 -10.28
CA THR A 26 7.73 15.18 -10.12
C THR A 26 8.19 13.97 -10.92
N THR A 27 9.46 13.94 -11.31
CA THR A 27 10.05 12.82 -12.06
C THR A 27 11.22 12.25 -11.27
N ILE A 28 11.16 10.94 -11.02
CA ILE A 28 12.26 10.16 -10.47
C ILE A 28 12.76 9.16 -11.53
N ARG A 29 14.07 8.91 -11.56
CA ARG A 29 14.65 7.89 -12.44
C ARG A 29 14.63 6.56 -11.71
N ILE A 30 14.00 5.57 -12.32
CA ILE A 30 13.92 4.21 -11.78
C ILE A 30 15.02 3.36 -12.43
N PRO A 31 15.96 2.79 -11.65
CA PRO A 31 16.98 1.88 -12.19
C PRO A 31 16.36 0.51 -12.49
N LYS A 32 17.13 -0.37 -13.15
CA LYS A 32 16.79 -1.79 -13.19
C LYS A 32 16.72 -2.30 -11.75
N PHE A 33 15.52 -2.65 -11.31
CA PHE A 33 15.19 -2.94 -9.92
C PHE A 33 13.86 -3.68 -9.83
N SER A 34 13.65 -4.38 -8.73
CA SER A 34 12.36 -4.97 -8.39
C SER A 34 11.99 -4.56 -6.97
N GLY A 35 10.80 -4.00 -6.79
CA GLY A 35 10.35 -3.55 -5.48
C GLY A 35 9.11 -2.70 -5.54
N ARG A 36 9.02 -1.72 -4.63
CA ARG A 36 7.83 -0.91 -4.39
C ARG A 36 8.14 0.58 -4.47
N ILE A 37 7.21 1.34 -5.04
CA ILE A 37 7.14 2.79 -4.89
C ILE A 37 6.08 3.07 -3.84
N TYR A 38 6.52 3.44 -2.63
CA TYR A 38 5.65 3.88 -1.55
C TYR A 38 5.37 5.38 -1.67
N PHE A 39 4.18 5.80 -1.26
CA PHE A 39 3.84 7.20 -1.06
C PHE A 39 2.97 7.35 0.19
N SER A 40 3.27 8.37 1.00
CA SER A 40 2.56 8.68 2.25
C SER A 40 2.22 10.16 2.32
N TYR A 41 1.16 10.48 3.07
CA TYR A 41 0.64 11.83 3.21
C TYR A 41 0.88 12.36 4.62
N GLY A 42 1.45 13.56 4.73
CA GLY A 42 1.70 14.27 5.99
C GLY A 42 2.84 13.70 6.85
N GLN A 43 3.01 12.39 6.91
CA GLN A 43 4.02 11.71 7.73
C GLN A 43 4.92 10.80 6.89
N LYS A 44 6.18 10.67 7.30
CA LYS A 44 7.13 9.71 6.70
C LYS A 44 6.84 8.30 7.20
N LEU A 45 6.95 7.31 6.32
CA LEU A 45 6.92 5.91 6.71
C LEU A 45 8.15 5.53 7.55
N VAL A 46 7.93 4.63 8.49
CA VAL A 46 8.94 4.04 9.36
C VAL A 46 9.25 2.64 8.87
N PHE A 47 10.44 2.47 8.30
CA PHE A 47 10.97 1.17 7.90
C PHE A 47 12.02 0.67 8.90
N LYS A 48 12.10 -0.67 9.03
CA LYS A 48 13.13 -1.35 9.81
C LYS A 48 13.87 -2.37 8.94
N LEU A 49 15.07 -2.74 9.38
CA LEU A 49 15.96 -3.69 8.73
C LEU A 49 16.19 -4.88 9.65
N THR A 50 15.82 -6.07 9.19
CA THR A 50 16.22 -7.34 9.80
C THR A 50 17.53 -7.84 9.17
N THR A 51 18.10 -8.94 9.67
CA THR A 51 19.29 -9.58 9.09
C THR A 51 19.09 -9.95 7.62
N GLY A 52 17.85 -10.27 7.21
CA GLY A 52 17.45 -10.54 5.82
C GLY A 52 17.11 -9.32 4.96
N GLY A 53 17.18 -8.09 5.50
CA GLY A 53 16.89 -6.86 4.76
C GLY A 53 15.63 -6.12 5.24
N LEU A 54 14.94 -5.45 4.31
CA LEU A 54 13.83 -4.56 4.63
C LEU A 54 12.61 -5.32 5.17
N VAL A 55 12.11 -4.91 6.33
CA VAL A 55 10.83 -5.37 6.88
C VAL A 55 9.70 -4.61 6.21
N GLN A 56 8.73 -5.32 5.62
CA GLN A 56 7.54 -4.70 5.04
C GLN A 56 6.58 -4.24 6.14
N PRO A 57 5.79 -3.16 5.95
CA PRO A 57 4.76 -2.75 6.89
C PRO A 57 3.70 -3.86 7.07
N ALA A 58 3.25 -4.05 8.30
CA ALA A 58 2.24 -5.02 8.70
C ALA A 58 1.13 -4.32 9.49
N VAL A 59 0.40 -3.42 8.82
CA VAL A 59 -0.59 -2.51 9.44
C VAL A 59 -1.85 -3.19 9.97
N GLN A 60 -2.02 -4.49 9.73
CA GLN A 60 -3.01 -5.28 10.47
C GLN A 60 -2.66 -5.40 11.96
N ASN A 61 -1.37 -5.27 12.31
CA ASN A 61 -0.92 -5.17 13.69
C ASN A 61 -1.09 -3.73 14.20
N PRO A 62 -1.87 -3.50 15.28
CA PRO A 62 -2.04 -2.16 15.86
C PRO A 62 -0.74 -1.51 16.36
N SER A 63 0.32 -2.30 16.61
CA SER A 63 1.63 -1.77 17.03
C SER A 63 2.57 -1.45 15.85
N ASP A 64 2.16 -1.66 14.60
CA ASP A 64 2.99 -1.26 13.45
C ASP A 64 3.17 0.27 13.46
N PRO A 65 4.42 0.78 13.33
CA PRO A 65 4.67 2.22 13.40
C PRO A 65 4.03 3.01 12.26
N ASN A 66 3.51 2.34 11.22
CA ASN A 66 2.81 2.93 10.09
C ASN A 66 1.28 2.78 10.17
N HIS A 67 0.75 2.23 11.28
CA HIS A 67 -0.69 1.96 11.44
C HIS A 67 -1.54 3.23 11.22
N ASP A 68 -1.12 4.36 11.81
CA ASP A 68 -1.88 5.62 11.73
C ASP A 68 -1.52 6.50 10.50
N ILE A 69 -0.65 6.01 9.60
CA ILE A 69 -0.18 6.81 8.46
C ILE A 69 -1.01 6.51 7.21
N LEU A 70 -1.54 7.54 6.54
CA LEU A 70 -2.15 7.36 5.22
C LEU A 70 -1.06 7.13 4.17
N PHE A 71 -0.98 5.90 3.63
CA PHE A 71 -0.04 5.53 2.57
C PHE A 71 -0.59 4.43 1.66
N ASN A 72 0.09 4.23 0.54
CA ASN A 72 -0.06 3.06 -0.31
C ASN A 72 1.27 2.77 -1.04
N TRP A 73 1.28 1.74 -1.89
CA TRP A 73 2.41 1.43 -2.77
C TRP A 73 1.94 0.88 -4.11
N SER A 74 2.80 1.02 -5.11
CA SER A 74 2.77 0.24 -6.35
C SER A 74 3.97 -0.70 -6.41
N GLU A 75 3.79 -1.91 -6.95
CA GLU A 75 4.87 -2.87 -7.17
C GLU A 75 5.34 -2.79 -8.61
N TYR A 76 6.66 -2.88 -8.81
CA TYR A 76 7.24 -2.86 -10.14
C TYR A 76 8.49 -3.73 -10.25
N THR A 77 8.77 -4.14 -11.48
CA THR A 77 10.04 -4.73 -11.89
C THR A 77 10.47 -4.09 -13.19
N LEU A 78 11.66 -3.49 -13.20
CA LEU A 78 12.36 -3.03 -14.39
C LEU A 78 13.63 -3.87 -14.57
N ASN A 79 13.77 -4.55 -15.69
CA ASN A 79 14.95 -5.35 -16.03
C ASN A 79 15.21 -5.33 -17.55
N ASP A 80 16.09 -6.21 -18.04
CA ASP A 80 16.43 -6.29 -19.47
C ASP A 80 15.26 -6.70 -20.37
N SER A 81 14.23 -7.34 -19.80
CA SER A 81 13.03 -7.76 -20.50
C SER A 81 11.91 -6.71 -20.49
N GLY A 82 12.09 -5.58 -19.79
CA GLY A 82 11.14 -4.47 -19.78
C GLY A 82 10.63 -4.10 -18.39
N LEU A 83 9.44 -3.48 -18.36
CA LEU A 83 8.78 -2.97 -17.16
C LEU A 83 7.46 -3.71 -16.90
N TRP A 84 7.32 -4.21 -15.68
CA TRP A 84 6.04 -4.61 -15.09
C TRP A 84 5.75 -3.67 -13.92
N LEU A 85 4.49 -3.25 -13.80
CA LEU A 85 4.02 -2.24 -12.85
C LEU A 85 2.54 -2.52 -12.57
N ASN A 86 2.16 -2.59 -11.29
CA ASN A 86 0.78 -2.92 -10.91
C ASN A 86 0.12 -1.88 -9.99
N SER A 87 -1.21 -1.96 -9.95
CA SER A 87 -2.01 -1.50 -8.82
C SER A 87 -2.44 -2.74 -8.05
N THR A 88 -2.26 -2.75 -6.73
CA THR A 88 -2.54 -3.90 -5.87
C THR A 88 -3.44 -3.53 -4.70
N GLN A 89 -4.32 -4.45 -4.34
CA GLN A 89 -5.19 -4.40 -3.16
C GLN A 89 -5.11 -5.73 -2.37
N VAL A 90 -4.06 -6.53 -2.61
CA VAL A 90 -3.88 -7.85 -1.99
C VAL A 90 -3.80 -7.74 -0.47
N ASP A 91 -3.12 -6.70 0.03
CA ASP A 91 -2.95 -6.46 1.45
C ASP A 91 -4.00 -5.48 2.01
N MET A 92 -4.31 -4.41 1.28
CA MET A 92 -5.23 -3.38 1.72
C MET A 92 -5.81 -2.55 0.56
N PHE A 93 -6.99 -1.98 0.78
CA PHE A 93 -7.52 -0.86 -0.01
C PHE A 93 -7.30 0.45 0.76
N SER A 94 -6.52 1.37 0.20
CA SER A 94 -6.06 2.61 0.85
C SER A 94 -5.87 3.71 -0.20
N ALA A 95 -5.25 4.85 0.17
CA ALA A 95 -4.99 6.01 -0.68
C ALA A 95 -4.90 5.65 -2.18
N PRO A 96 -5.88 6.09 -3.01
CA PRO A 96 -6.05 5.56 -4.35
C PRO A 96 -4.98 6.08 -5.28
N TYR A 97 -4.57 5.23 -6.24
CA TYR A 97 -3.58 5.59 -7.24
C TYR A 97 -3.85 4.86 -8.56
N SER A 98 -3.28 5.40 -9.63
CA SER A 98 -3.21 4.73 -10.92
C SER A 98 -1.76 4.63 -11.36
N VAL A 99 -1.49 3.64 -12.19
CA VAL A 99 -0.17 3.39 -12.74
C VAL A 99 -0.27 3.35 -14.26
N GLY A 100 0.83 3.69 -14.94
CA GLY A 100 0.86 3.68 -16.39
C GLY A 100 2.25 3.47 -16.97
N VAL A 101 2.28 2.94 -18.18
CA VAL A 101 3.49 2.73 -18.98
C VAL A 101 3.34 3.42 -20.32
N ARG A 102 4.37 4.17 -20.73
CA ARG A 102 4.54 4.65 -22.09
C ARG A 102 5.52 3.73 -22.81
N ARG A 103 5.08 3.10 -23.90
CA ARG A 103 5.89 2.18 -24.70
C ARG A 103 6.78 2.94 -25.69
N ALA A 104 7.73 2.22 -26.28
CA ALA A 104 8.67 2.78 -27.26
C ALA A 104 7.96 3.33 -28.52
N ASP A 105 6.81 2.75 -28.89
CA ASP A 105 5.96 3.22 -29.99
C ASP A 105 5.14 4.48 -29.64
N GLY A 106 5.27 5.00 -28.42
CA GLY A 106 4.55 6.16 -27.92
C GLY A 106 3.19 5.86 -27.31
N SER A 107 2.66 4.64 -27.42
CA SER A 107 1.38 4.25 -26.82
C SER A 107 1.46 4.27 -25.29
N VAL A 108 0.34 4.61 -24.65
CA VAL A 108 0.21 4.64 -23.18
C VAL A 108 -0.86 3.64 -22.75
N SER A 109 -0.58 2.88 -21.69
CA SER A 109 -1.57 2.05 -21.01
C SER A 109 -1.58 2.39 -19.53
N THR A 110 -2.77 2.47 -18.94
CA THR A 110 -2.97 2.79 -17.52
C THR A 110 -3.91 1.78 -16.86
N THR A 111 -3.81 1.62 -15.53
CA THR A 111 -4.73 0.82 -14.72
C THR A 111 -4.77 1.34 -13.26
N GLY A 112 -5.70 0.82 -12.46
CA GLY A 112 -5.88 1.15 -11.03
C GLY A 112 -6.78 2.36 -10.75
N GLN A 113 -7.20 3.10 -11.78
CA GLN A 113 -8.10 4.24 -11.60
C GLN A 113 -9.48 3.78 -11.13
N LEU A 114 -9.91 4.27 -9.97
CA LEU A 114 -11.28 4.09 -9.49
C LEU A 114 -12.27 4.85 -10.38
N LYS A 115 -13.47 4.30 -10.53
CA LYS A 115 -14.62 5.04 -11.08
C LYS A 115 -14.94 6.25 -10.19
N GLN A 116 -15.60 7.26 -10.75
CA GLN A 116 -16.13 8.37 -9.97
C GLN A 116 -16.99 7.84 -8.80
N GLY A 117 -16.74 8.34 -7.59
CA GLY A 117 -17.39 7.85 -6.37
C GLY A 117 -16.93 6.48 -5.88
N GLY A 118 -15.95 5.84 -6.53
CA GLY A 118 -15.50 4.49 -6.19
C GLY A 118 -14.87 4.37 -4.80
N TRP A 119 -14.20 5.42 -4.31
CA TRP A 119 -13.64 5.44 -2.96
C TRP A 119 -14.73 5.36 -1.88
N SER A 120 -15.68 6.30 -1.89
CA SER A 120 -16.78 6.30 -0.92
C SER A 120 -17.67 5.06 -1.09
N GLY A 121 -18.01 4.71 -2.34
CA GLY A 121 -18.84 3.55 -2.63
C GLY A 121 -18.23 2.23 -2.15
N PHE A 122 -16.91 2.06 -2.22
CA PHE A 122 -16.23 0.89 -1.68
C PHE A 122 -16.42 0.78 -0.16
N PHE A 123 -16.12 1.84 0.58
CA PHE A 123 -16.23 1.81 2.04
C PHE A 123 -17.69 1.72 2.50
N ASP A 124 -18.62 2.35 1.80
CA ASP A 124 -20.06 2.24 2.11
C ASP A 124 -20.57 0.82 1.90
N ALA A 125 -20.18 0.17 0.79
CA ALA A 125 -20.52 -1.23 0.54
C ALA A 125 -19.91 -2.16 1.60
N LEU A 126 -18.64 -1.94 1.98
CA LEU A 126 -17.96 -2.76 2.97
C LEU A 126 -18.58 -2.64 4.37
N ARG A 127 -19.04 -1.43 4.75
CA ARG A 127 -19.81 -1.22 5.99
C ARG A 127 -21.17 -1.93 5.97
N GLY A 128 -21.84 -1.94 4.81
CA GLY A 128 -23.14 -2.57 4.63
C GLY A 128 -23.08 -4.10 4.56
N GLN A 129 -21.90 -4.68 4.35
CA GLN A 129 -21.74 -6.12 4.19
C GLN A 129 -21.73 -6.84 5.55
N SER A 130 -22.75 -7.66 5.80
CA SER A 130 -22.85 -8.51 6.99
C SER A 130 -21.76 -9.58 7.04
N GLY A 131 -21.42 -10.06 8.24
CA GLY A 131 -20.45 -11.15 8.42
C GLY A 131 -19.04 -10.68 8.82
N GLY A 132 -18.91 -9.44 9.29
CA GLY A 132 -17.66 -8.93 9.88
C GLY A 132 -16.82 -8.02 8.95
N TRP A 133 -17.22 -7.86 7.69
CA TRP A 133 -16.51 -7.04 6.69
C TRP A 133 -16.32 -5.58 7.10
N SER A 134 -17.26 -5.00 7.83
CA SER A 134 -17.11 -3.64 8.39
C SER A 134 -15.92 -3.53 9.35
N GLY A 135 -15.52 -4.63 9.99
CA GLY A 135 -14.36 -4.71 10.88
C GLY A 135 -13.01 -4.66 10.16
N LEU A 136 -12.99 -4.74 8.83
CA LEU A 136 -11.77 -4.55 8.03
C LEU A 136 -11.36 -3.08 7.94
N ILE A 137 -12.27 -2.15 8.20
CA ILE A 137 -12.04 -0.71 8.04
C ILE A 137 -11.24 -0.18 9.23
N GLN A 138 -10.10 0.44 8.92
CA GLN A 138 -9.28 1.16 9.88
C GLN A 138 -9.46 2.67 9.68
N THR A 139 -9.76 3.37 10.77
CA THR A 139 -9.94 4.82 10.82
C THR A 139 -8.87 5.49 11.68
N GLY A 140 -8.41 6.65 11.26
CA GLY A 140 -7.52 7.49 12.06
C GLY A 140 -8.22 8.07 13.29
N SER A 141 -7.45 8.67 14.18
CA SER A 141 -7.94 9.30 15.41
C SER A 141 -8.89 10.48 15.19
N ASP A 142 -8.84 11.11 14.01
CA ASP A 142 -9.75 12.16 13.57
C ASP A 142 -11.04 11.63 12.92
N GLY A 143 -11.23 10.29 12.90
CA GLY A 143 -12.38 9.62 12.30
C GLY A 143 -12.30 9.47 10.78
N SER A 144 -11.24 9.96 10.14
CA SER A 144 -11.02 9.74 8.70
C SER A 144 -10.71 8.27 8.43
N VAL A 145 -11.17 7.75 7.29
CA VAL A 145 -10.85 6.38 6.88
C VAL A 145 -9.41 6.35 6.35
N LEU A 146 -8.58 5.48 6.93
CA LEU A 146 -7.21 5.25 6.45
C LEU A 146 -7.18 4.19 5.36
N ARG A 147 -7.80 3.03 5.64
CA ARG A 147 -7.77 1.85 4.76
C ARG A 147 -8.84 0.83 5.13
N ALA A 148 -9.05 -0.16 4.27
CA ALA A 148 -9.61 -1.45 4.63
C ALA A 148 -8.55 -2.54 4.46
N LEU A 149 -8.39 -3.40 5.46
CA LEU A 149 -7.58 -4.61 5.36
C LEU A 149 -8.20 -5.60 4.35
N SER A 150 -7.37 -6.39 3.68
CA SER A 150 -7.87 -7.50 2.88
C SER A 150 -8.45 -8.61 3.77
N PRO A 151 -9.29 -9.52 3.21
CA PRO A 151 -9.90 -10.59 3.99
C PRO A 151 -8.90 -11.52 4.66
N LEU A 152 -7.71 -11.72 4.07
CA LEU A 152 -6.62 -12.48 4.69
C LEU A 152 -6.28 -11.92 6.07
N TYR A 153 -6.00 -10.62 6.15
CA TYR A 153 -5.73 -9.96 7.42
C TYR A 153 -7.00 -9.79 8.27
N GLY A 154 -8.18 -9.77 7.65
CA GLY A 154 -9.45 -9.85 8.35
C GLY A 154 -9.59 -11.12 9.20
N VAL A 155 -9.14 -12.26 8.69
CA VAL A 155 -9.09 -13.51 9.46
C VAL A 155 -8.04 -13.42 10.56
N GLU A 156 -6.85 -12.88 10.27
CA GLU A 156 -5.77 -12.72 11.26
C GLU A 156 -6.17 -11.82 12.44
N THR A 157 -6.92 -10.75 12.19
CA THR A 157 -7.39 -9.81 13.23
C THR A 157 -8.69 -10.25 13.90
N GLY A 158 -9.32 -11.33 13.42
CA GLY A 158 -10.61 -11.82 13.90
C GLY A 158 -11.82 -11.01 13.43
N ALA A 159 -11.66 -10.11 12.46
CA ALA A 159 -12.78 -9.44 11.80
C ALA A 159 -13.65 -10.41 10.98
N LEU A 160 -13.03 -11.45 10.39
CA LEU A 160 -13.71 -12.53 9.68
C LEU A 160 -13.40 -13.88 10.35
N PRO A 161 -14.37 -14.80 10.46
CA PRO A 161 -14.11 -16.13 10.99
C PRO A 161 -13.31 -16.97 9.98
N ALA A 162 -12.48 -17.90 10.46
CA ALA A 162 -11.78 -18.86 9.59
C ALA A 162 -12.73 -19.74 8.78
N SER A 163 -13.96 -19.95 9.28
CA SER A 163 -15.03 -20.73 8.66
C SER A 163 -15.93 -19.91 7.71
N ALA A 164 -15.53 -18.69 7.33
CA ALA A 164 -16.37 -17.79 6.51
C ALA A 164 -16.77 -18.36 5.15
N MET A 165 -16.14 -19.45 4.70
CA MET A 165 -16.38 -20.11 3.41
C MET A 165 -16.53 -21.64 3.54
N ASP A 166 -16.94 -22.15 4.69
CA ASP A 166 -17.06 -23.61 4.93
C ASP A 166 -18.29 -24.25 4.27
N ASP A 167 -19.35 -23.46 4.03
CA ASP A 167 -20.63 -23.91 3.46
C ASP A 167 -20.58 -24.21 1.94
#